data_AF-A0A6N8HMA3-F1
#
_entry.id   AF-A0A6N8HMA3-F1
#
_cell.length_a   1.000
_cell.length_b   1.000
_cell.length_c   1.000
_cell.angle_alpha   90.00
_cell.angle_beta   90.00
_cell.angle_gamma   90.00
#
_symmetry.space_group_name_H-M   'P 1'
#
loop_
_entity.id
_entity.type
_entity.pdbx_description
1 polymer ?
#
loop_
_entity_poly.entity_id
_entity_poly.type
_entity_poly.pdbx_seq_one_letter_code
_entity_poly.pdbx_strand_id
1 'polypeptide(L)'
;MTVLKVEFADLAFAVDSILAAVAIAVALPATGWGTIGSLDTGQFIIVFAGGMIGLIIMRFAANVFVRLLNKRPGLEVAAFYIVGWVGVKLAVIVMAHEDIGWIPHEFPHSTPWKLIFYGVLVAIAAGAGFYQKNSRNKNSQVDKGIRAGYFLWETTRLLICG
;
A
#
# COMPACT_ATOMS: atom_id res chain seq x y z
N MET A 1 -4.62 1.68 -21.58
CA MET A 1 -5.14 0.81 -20.52
C MET A 1 -4.26 0.74 -19.25
N THR A 2 -2.95 1.06 -19.31
CA THR A 2 -2.03 0.91 -18.15
C THR A 2 -2.12 2.01 -17.10
N VAL A 3 -2.31 3.28 -17.51
CA VAL A 3 -2.37 4.43 -16.58
C VAL A 3 -3.66 4.43 -15.75
N LEU A 4 -4.77 4.01 -16.35
CA LEU A 4 -6.10 4.03 -15.74
C LEU A 4 -6.21 3.15 -14.47
N LYS A 5 -5.45 2.05 -14.41
CA LYS A 5 -5.40 1.17 -13.22
C LYS A 5 -4.61 1.78 -12.07
N VAL A 6 -3.58 2.57 -12.40
CA VAL A 6 -2.73 3.24 -11.40
C VAL A 6 -3.50 4.39 -10.77
N GLU A 7 -4.22 5.17 -11.58
CA GLU A 7 -5.02 6.28 -11.07
C GLU A 7 -6.24 5.83 -10.25
N PHE A 8 -6.81 4.66 -10.57
CA PHE A 8 -7.88 4.09 -9.74
C PHE A 8 -7.38 3.67 -8.35
N ALA A 9 -6.17 3.10 -8.26
CA ALA A 9 -5.55 2.76 -6.99
C ALA A 9 -5.21 4.02 -6.18
N ASP A 10 -4.68 5.06 -6.84
CA ASP A 10 -4.37 6.34 -6.21
C ASP A 10 -5.65 7.06 -5.72
N LEU A 11 -6.77 6.97 -6.46
CA LEU A 11 -8.06 7.53 -6.03
C LEU A 11 -8.61 6.81 -4.79
N ALA A 12 -8.56 5.48 -4.77
CA ALA A 12 -9.01 4.69 -3.62
C ALA A 12 -8.20 5.03 -2.35
N PHE A 13 -6.89 5.25 -2.50
CA PHE A 13 -6.04 5.67 -1.40
C PHE A 13 -6.29 7.13 -0.97
N ALA A 14 -6.52 8.03 -1.92
CA ALA A 14 -6.83 9.43 -1.61
C ALA A 14 -8.08 9.54 -0.72
N VAL A 15 -9.13 8.77 -1.01
CA VAL A 15 -10.34 8.73 -0.19
C VAL A 15 -10.04 8.27 1.24
N ASP A 16 -9.28 7.19 1.42
CA ASP A 16 -8.90 6.68 2.75
C ASP A 16 -8.11 7.72 3.56
N SER A 17 -7.13 8.37 2.93
CA SER A 17 -6.31 9.41 3.58
C SER A 17 -7.13 10.64 4.01
N ILE A 18 -8.16 11.02 3.25
CA ILE A 18 -9.08 12.10 3.61
C ILE A 18 -9.99 11.64 4.76
N LEU A 19 -10.56 10.43 4.69
CA LEU A 19 -11.43 9.90 5.74
C LEU A 19 -10.70 9.77 7.08
N ALA A 20 -9.44 9.32 7.06
CA ALA A 20 -8.59 9.27 8.25
C ALA A 20 -8.30 10.68 8.80
N ALA A 21 -8.00 11.64 7.93
CA ALA A 21 -7.76 13.02 8.34
C ALA A 21 -9.02 13.69 8.91
N VAL A 22 -10.19 13.39 8.34
CA VAL A 22 -11.51 13.83 8.85
C VAL A 22 -11.78 13.22 10.22
N ALA A 23 -11.54 11.92 10.40
CA ALA A 23 -11.72 11.24 11.69
C ALA A 23 -10.85 11.87 12.79
N ILE A 24 -9.61 12.24 12.48
CA ILE A 24 -8.74 12.98 13.40
C ILE A 24 -9.29 14.39 13.65
N ALA A 25 -9.66 15.12 12.60
CA ALA A 25 -10.14 16.49 12.72
C ALA A 25 -11.40 16.61 13.59
N VAL A 26 -12.38 15.71 13.46
CA VAL A 26 -13.59 15.73 14.29
C VAL A 26 -13.34 15.32 15.75
N ALA A 27 -12.25 14.61 16.03
CA ALA A 27 -11.85 14.21 17.38
C ALA A 27 -11.11 15.33 18.15
N LEU A 28 -10.66 16.39 17.47
CA LEU A 28 -9.95 17.50 18.10
C LEU A 28 -10.91 18.62 18.55
N PRO A 29 -10.70 19.20 19.75
CA PRO A 29 -11.47 20.35 20.21
C PRO A 29 -11.25 21.55 19.29
N ALA A 30 -12.30 22.35 19.09
CA ALA A 30 -12.23 23.53 18.24
C ALA A 30 -11.16 24.50 18.76
N THR A 31 -10.25 24.90 17.87
CA THR A 31 -9.13 25.75 18.24
C THR A 31 -9.55 27.22 18.36
N GLY A 32 -10.66 27.62 17.74
CA GLY A 32 -11.24 28.96 17.89
C GLY A 32 -10.57 30.05 17.05
N TRP A 33 -9.77 29.67 16.04
CA TRP A 33 -9.01 30.59 15.17
C TRP A 33 -9.85 31.11 13.98
N GLY A 34 -11.18 30.91 14.04
CA GLY A 34 -12.14 31.24 12.99
C GLY A 34 -12.75 30.00 12.34
N THR A 35 -13.88 30.15 11.66
CA THR A 35 -14.54 29.07 10.92
C THR A 35 -14.39 29.27 9.42
N ILE A 36 -14.01 28.20 8.70
CA ILE A 36 -14.05 28.17 7.24
C ILE A 36 -15.13 27.16 6.84
N GLY A 37 -16.28 27.67 6.41
CA GLY A 37 -17.45 26.83 6.15
C GLY A 37 -18.09 26.29 7.43
N SER A 38 -18.26 24.96 7.52
CA SER A 38 -18.83 24.25 8.69
C SER A 38 -17.79 23.69 9.66
N LEU A 39 -16.49 23.85 9.39
CA LEU A 39 -15.38 23.33 10.18
C LEU A 39 -14.52 24.47 10.74
N ASP A 40 -13.94 24.25 11.92
CA ASP A 40 -12.95 25.16 12.49
C ASP A 40 -11.69 25.21 11.61
N THR A 41 -11.04 26.37 11.52
CA THR A 41 -9.85 26.54 10.67
C THR A 41 -8.77 25.50 10.98
N GLY A 42 -8.58 25.13 12.26
CA GLY A 42 -7.63 24.08 12.65
C GLY A 42 -8.00 22.70 12.08
N GLN A 43 -9.29 22.34 12.15
CA GLN A 43 -9.81 21.09 11.60
C GLN A 43 -9.68 21.04 10.07
N PHE A 44 -10.00 22.14 9.38
CA PHE A 44 -9.85 22.24 7.93
C PHE A 44 -8.39 22.06 7.50
N ILE A 45 -7.44 22.70 8.19
CA ILE A 45 -6.01 22.55 7.90
C ILE A 45 -5.57 21.09 8.07
N ILE A 46 -6.04 20.39 9.09
CA ILE A 46 -5.69 18.98 9.32
C ILE A 46 -6.23 18.09 8.20
N VAL A 47 -7.48 18.28 7.77
CA VAL A 47 -8.07 17.52 6.65
C VAL A 47 -7.33 17.83 5.34
N PHE A 48 -7.08 19.11 5.07
CA PHE A 48 -6.38 19.55 3.87
C PHE A 48 -4.93 19.05 3.82
N ALA A 49 -4.20 19.21 4.92
CA ALA A 49 -2.82 18.73 5.04
C ALA A 49 -2.76 17.21 5.02
N GLY A 50 -3.68 16.51 5.69
CA GLY A 50 -3.75 15.05 5.71
C GLY A 50 -3.98 14.46 4.32
N GLY A 51 -4.93 15.01 3.55
CA GLY A 51 -5.17 14.61 2.16
C GLY A 51 -3.99 14.93 1.24
N MET A 52 -3.43 16.14 1.34
CA MET A 52 -2.27 16.56 0.52
C MET A 52 -1.02 15.71 0.81
N ILE A 53 -0.71 15.48 2.08
CA ILE A 53 0.43 14.67 2.51
C ILE A 53 0.22 13.20 2.10
N GLY A 54 -0.98 12.65 2.29
CA GLY A 54 -1.30 11.29 1.89
C GLY A 54 -1.05 11.03 0.41
N LEU A 55 -1.52 11.94 -0.47
CA LEU A 55 -1.30 11.83 -1.91
C LEU A 55 0.17 11.96 -2.30
N ILE A 56 0.91 12.90 -1.71
CA ILE A 56 2.33 13.12 -2.02
C ILE A 56 3.18 11.92 -1.57
N ILE A 57 2.94 11.38 -0.36
CA ILE A 57 3.71 10.27 0.20
C ILE A 57 3.54 9.02 -0.65
N MET A 58 2.32 8.70 -1.10
CA MET A 58 2.12 7.54 -1.96
C MET A 58 2.85 7.64 -3.28
N ARG A 59 2.83 8.82 -3.91
CA ARG A 59 3.50 9.02 -5.18
C ARG A 59 5.00 8.82 -5.08
N PHE A 60 5.60 9.25 -3.97
CA PHE A 60 7.01 8.98 -3.71
C PHE A 60 7.25 7.50 -3.37
N ALA A 61 6.41 6.91 -2.53
CA ALA A 61 6.50 5.51 -2.11
C ALA A 61 6.40 4.55 -3.30
N ALA A 62 5.47 4.76 -4.23
CA ALA A 62 5.31 3.95 -5.44
C ALA A 62 6.59 4.00 -6.30
N ASN A 63 7.20 5.18 -6.49
CA ASN A 63 8.44 5.32 -7.25
C ASN A 63 9.61 4.56 -6.60
N VAL A 64 9.72 4.62 -5.26
CA VAL A 64 10.74 3.88 -4.51
C VAL A 64 10.46 2.39 -4.53
N PHE A 65 9.21 2.00 -4.35
CA PHE A 65 8.76 0.61 -4.33
C PHE A 65 9.01 -0.07 -5.66
N VAL A 66 8.63 0.54 -6.79
CA VAL A 66 8.92 0.01 -8.14
C VAL A 66 10.42 -0.18 -8.36
N ARG A 67 11.27 0.76 -7.90
CA ARG A 67 12.73 0.59 -7.98
C ARG A 67 13.24 -0.54 -7.09
N LEU A 68 12.65 -0.73 -5.92
CA LEU A 68 13.01 -1.79 -4.98
C LEU A 68 12.60 -3.18 -5.47
N LEU A 69 11.42 -3.29 -6.10
CA LEU A 69 10.92 -4.50 -6.73
C LEU A 69 11.81 -4.95 -7.90
N ASN A 70 12.19 -4.02 -8.79
CA ASN A 70 13.13 -4.32 -9.88
C ASN A 70 14.48 -4.87 -9.38
N LYS A 71 14.92 -4.45 -8.19
CA LYS A 71 16.19 -4.91 -7.60
C LYS A 71 16.07 -6.28 -6.93
N ARG A 72 14.87 -6.69 -6.49
CA ARG A 72 14.61 -7.97 -5.80
C ARG A 72 13.24 -8.55 -6.18
N PRO A 73 13.11 -9.18 -7.37
CA PRO A 73 11.84 -9.72 -7.85
C PRO A 73 11.24 -10.82 -6.95
N GLY A 74 12.06 -11.51 -6.15
CA GLY A 74 11.58 -12.52 -5.20
C GLY A 74 10.82 -11.95 -3.98
N LEU A 75 11.09 -10.70 -3.59
CA LEU A 75 10.37 -10.03 -2.49
C LEU A 75 9.04 -9.43 -2.94
N GLU A 76 8.89 -9.15 -4.24
CA GLU A 76 7.65 -8.66 -4.84
C GLU A 76 6.49 -9.62 -4.62
N VAL A 77 6.70 -10.88 -4.99
CA VAL A 77 5.68 -11.93 -4.93
C VAL A 77 5.24 -12.16 -3.48
N ALA A 78 6.19 -12.21 -2.54
CA ALA A 78 5.89 -12.35 -1.12
C ALA A 78 5.07 -11.15 -0.58
N ALA A 79 5.46 -9.93 -0.95
CA ALA A 79 4.74 -8.72 -0.54
C ALA A 79 3.31 -8.71 -1.08
N PHE A 80 3.08 -9.11 -2.34
CA PHE A 80 1.74 -9.22 -2.91
C PHE A 80 0.87 -10.24 -2.18
N TYR A 81 1.40 -11.42 -1.84
CA TYR A 81 0.66 -12.41 -1.06
C TYR A 81 0.30 -11.91 0.34
N ILE A 82 1.21 -11.21 1.02
CA ILE A 82 0.96 -10.63 2.34
C ILE A 82 -0.12 -9.54 2.26
N VAL A 83 0.01 -8.57 1.35
CA VAL A 83 -0.97 -7.49 1.17
C VAL A 83 -2.33 -8.04 0.73
N GLY A 84 -2.35 -9.02 -0.17
CA GLY A 84 -3.58 -9.70 -0.58
C GLY A 84 -4.29 -10.38 0.59
N TRP A 85 -3.54 -11.09 1.45
CA TRP A 85 -4.11 -11.75 2.63
C TRP A 85 -4.64 -10.75 3.67
N VAL A 86 -3.93 -9.63 3.89
CA VAL A 86 -4.41 -8.52 4.72
C VAL A 86 -5.68 -7.91 4.13
N GLY A 87 -5.76 -7.75 2.81
CA GLY A 87 -6.97 -7.28 2.11
C GLY A 87 -8.18 -8.19 2.32
N VAL A 88 -7.99 -9.52 2.28
CA VAL A 88 -9.06 -10.48 2.61
C VAL A 88 -9.55 -10.30 4.04
N LYS A 89 -8.64 -10.09 5.01
CA LYS A 89 -9.04 -9.81 6.40
C LYS A 89 -9.88 -8.54 6.50
N LEU A 90 -9.49 -7.46 5.82
CA LEU A 90 -10.26 -6.21 5.82
C LEU A 90 -11.65 -6.41 5.19
N ALA A 91 -11.75 -7.13 4.08
CA ALA A 91 -13.03 -7.46 3.45
C ALA A 91 -13.94 -8.29 4.38
N VAL A 92 -13.39 -9.26 5.11
CA VAL A 92 -14.15 -10.06 6.09
C VAL A 92 -14.63 -9.19 7.26
N ILE A 93 -13.82 -8.25 7.74
CA ILE A 93 -14.22 -7.32 8.81
C ILE A 93 -15.35 -6.41 8.33
N VAL A 94 -15.28 -5.90 7.10
CA VAL A 94 -16.35 -5.08 6.51
C VAL A 94 -17.65 -5.90 6.38
N MET A 95 -17.58 -7.13 5.88
CA MET A 95 -18.77 -7.99 5.78
C MET A 95 -19.38 -8.39 7.13
N ALA A 96 -18.61 -8.32 8.22
CA ALA A 96 -19.08 -8.57 9.59
C ALA A 96 -19.46 -7.29 10.36
N HIS A 97 -19.49 -6.14 9.68
CA HIS A 97 -19.98 -4.89 10.27
C HIS A 97 -21.48 -5.00 10.56
N GLU A 98 -21.93 -4.43 11.68
CA GLU A 98 -23.31 -4.56 12.20
C GLU A 98 -24.39 -4.16 11.18
N ASP A 99 -24.06 -3.25 10.25
CA ASP A 99 -24.98 -2.75 9.23
C ASP A 99 -25.19 -3.71 8.03
N ILE A 100 -24.31 -4.71 7.84
CA ILE A 100 -24.35 -5.65 6.70
C ILE A 100 -24.88 -7.04 7.11
N GLY A 101 -24.78 -7.39 8.39
CA GLY A 101 -25.55 -8.47 9.03
C GLY A 101 -25.35 -9.90 8.50
N TRP A 102 -24.36 -10.15 7.63
CA TRP A 102 -24.22 -11.45 6.96
C TRP A 102 -23.52 -12.51 7.83
N ILE A 103 -22.71 -12.10 8.82
CA ILE A 103 -21.91 -12.99 9.69
C ILE A 103 -21.98 -12.46 11.14
N PRO A 104 -22.08 -13.34 12.17
CA PRO A 104 -22.12 -12.91 13.57
C PRO A 104 -20.88 -12.10 13.96
N HIS A 105 -21.11 -11.02 14.71
CA HIS A 105 -20.12 -10.01 15.11
C HIS A 105 -18.92 -10.57 15.91
N GLU A 106 -19.10 -11.74 16.52
CA GLU A 106 -18.10 -12.50 17.26
C GLU A 106 -16.99 -13.08 16.36
N PHE A 107 -17.27 -13.34 15.07
CA PHE A 107 -16.39 -14.13 14.20
C PHE A 107 -15.02 -13.48 13.89
N PRO A 108 -14.94 -12.17 13.55
CA PRO A 108 -13.67 -11.48 13.30
C PRO A 108 -12.88 -11.17 14.58
N HIS A 109 -13.58 -11.04 15.71
CA HIS A 109 -12.96 -10.77 17.01
C HIS A 109 -12.52 -12.04 17.75
N SER A 110 -13.03 -13.20 17.32
CA SER A 110 -12.73 -14.51 17.89
C SER A 110 -11.24 -14.85 17.85
N THR A 111 -10.75 -15.41 18.95
CA THR A 111 -9.41 -15.97 19.11
C THR A 111 -9.01 -16.96 17.99
N PRO A 112 -9.88 -17.90 17.53
CA PRO A 112 -9.54 -18.80 16.43
C PRO A 112 -9.29 -18.08 15.10
N TRP A 113 -10.05 -17.04 14.76
CA TRP A 113 -9.82 -16.28 13.53
C TRP A 113 -8.50 -15.52 13.55
N LYS A 114 -8.16 -14.89 14.68
CA LYS A 114 -6.86 -14.24 14.89
C LYS A 114 -5.72 -15.24 14.73
N LEU A 115 -5.85 -16.44 15.30
CA LEU A 115 -4.85 -17.50 15.21
C LEU A 115 -4.61 -17.96 13.77
N ILE A 116 -5.69 -18.21 13.00
CA ILE A 116 -5.59 -18.59 11.58
C ILE A 116 -4.94 -17.46 10.77
N PHE A 117 -5.33 -16.22 11.02
CA PHE A 117 -4.77 -15.06 10.31
C PHE A 117 -3.26 -14.93 10.51
N TYR A 118 -2.80 -14.92 11.77
CA TYR A 118 -1.37 -14.83 12.08
C TYR A 118 -0.63 -16.10 11.64
N GLY A 119 -1.25 -17.27 11.73
CA GLY A 119 -0.69 -18.53 11.24
C GLY A 119 -0.39 -18.51 9.73
N VAL A 120 -1.34 -18.05 8.91
CA VAL A 120 -1.14 -17.91 7.46
C VAL A 120 -0.08 -16.84 7.15
N LEU A 121 -0.07 -15.73 7.89
CA LEU A 121 0.94 -14.67 7.72
C LEU A 121 2.37 -15.20 7.98
N VAL A 122 2.53 -15.96 9.06
CA VAL A 122 3.80 -16.63 9.40
C VAL A 122 4.17 -17.68 8.36
N ALA A 123 3.21 -18.47 7.86
CA ALA A 123 3.45 -19.48 6.83
C ALA A 123 3.93 -18.85 5.51
N ILE A 124 3.32 -17.73 5.08
CA ILE A 124 3.73 -16.98 3.88
C ILE A 124 5.12 -16.36 4.08
N ALA A 125 5.37 -15.76 5.25
CA ALA A 125 6.68 -15.17 5.57
C ALA A 125 7.80 -16.23 5.61
N ALA A 126 7.55 -17.39 6.23
CA ALA A 126 8.47 -18.51 6.26
C ALA A 126 8.72 -19.09 4.85
N GLY A 127 7.66 -19.26 4.06
CA GLY A 127 7.73 -19.70 2.67
C GLY A 127 8.56 -18.76 1.81
N ALA A 128 8.36 -17.45 1.94
CA ALA A 128 9.14 -16.42 1.25
C ALA A 128 10.62 -16.46 1.66
N GLY A 129 10.91 -16.61 2.96
CA GLY A 129 12.29 -16.74 3.47
C GLY A 129 13.00 -17.99 2.94
N PHE A 130 12.29 -19.11 2.84
CA PHE A 130 12.85 -20.36 2.30
C PHE A 130 13.09 -20.27 0.78
N TYR A 131 12.16 -19.68 0.03
CA TYR A 131 12.31 -19.40 -1.40
C TYR A 131 13.50 -18.46 -1.68
N GLN A 132 13.67 -17.43 -0.85
CA GLN A 132 14.79 -16.49 -0.91
C GLN A 132 16.14 -17.20 -0.70
N LYS A 133 16.22 -18.15 0.25
CA LYS A 133 17.43 -18.92 0.54
C LYS A 133 17.83 -19.80 -0.66
N ASN A 134 16.86 -20.36 -1.37
CA ASN A 134 17.11 -21.19 -2.57
C ASN A 134 17.44 -20.36 -3.83
N SER A 135 16.94 -19.11 -3.92
CA SER A 135 17.21 -18.19 -5.04
C SER A 135 18.55 -17.44 -4.94
N ARG A 136 19.21 -17.47 -3.77
CA ARG A 136 20.55 -16.88 -3.56
C ARG A 136 21.64 -17.53 -4.44
N ASN A 137 21.38 -18.73 -4.97
CA ASN A 137 22.32 -19.47 -5.84
C ASN A 137 22.15 -19.15 -7.36
N LYS A 138 21.10 -18.41 -7.77
CA LYS A 138 20.88 -18.03 -9.19
C LYS A 138 21.11 -16.55 -9.49
N ASN A 139 21.24 -15.70 -8.46
CA ASN A 139 21.29 -14.25 -8.63
C ASN A 139 22.63 -13.72 -9.18
N SER A 140 23.66 -14.56 -9.33
CA SER A 140 24.96 -14.20 -9.91
C SER A 140 24.98 -14.13 -11.45
N GLN A 141 23.89 -14.56 -12.12
CA GLN A 141 23.74 -14.54 -13.58
C GLN A 141 22.82 -13.42 -14.07
N VAL A 142 21.79 -13.05 -13.31
CA VAL A 142 20.81 -11.99 -13.68
C VAL A 142 21.46 -10.60 -13.66
N ASP A 143 22.41 -10.35 -12.77
CA ASP A 143 23.10 -9.06 -12.63
C ASP A 143 23.98 -8.71 -13.85
N LYS A 144 24.44 -9.73 -14.61
CA LYS A 144 25.20 -9.53 -15.86
C LYS A 144 24.28 -9.14 -17.03
N GLY A 145 23.05 -9.65 -17.08
CA GLY A 145 22.08 -9.33 -18.13
C GLY A 145 21.50 -7.92 -18.00
N ILE A 146 21.29 -7.46 -16.77
CA ILE A 146 20.76 -6.12 -16.49
C ILE A 146 21.77 -5.03 -16.91
N ARG A 147 23.07 -5.24 -16.69
CA ARG A 147 24.12 -4.29 -17.08
C ARG A 147 24.25 -4.12 -18.61
N ALA A 148 23.92 -5.15 -19.39
CA ALA A 148 23.86 -5.08 -20.85
C ALA A 148 22.63 -4.29 -21.35
N GLY A 149 21.50 -4.38 -20.65
CA GLY A 149 20.28 -3.63 -20.98
C GLY A 149 20.39 -2.11 -20.74
N TYR A 150 21.07 -1.70 -19.67
CA TYR A 150 21.32 -0.27 -19.42
C TYR A 150 22.23 0.38 -20.48
N PHE A 151 23.20 -0.37 -21.03
CA PHE A 151 24.10 0.11 -22.09
C PHE A 151 23.38 0.33 -23.43
N LEU A 152 22.32 -0.45 -23.73
CA LEU A 152 21.45 -0.25 -24.90
C LEU A 152 20.47 0.92 -24.70
N TRP A 153 20.02 1.17 -23.47
CA TRP A 153 19.11 2.28 -23.19
C TRP A 153 19.81 3.65 -23.30
N GLU A 154 21.08 3.72 -22.93
CA GLU A 154 21.89 4.94 -23.00
C GLU A 154 22.27 5.34 -24.44
N THR A 155 22.51 4.36 -25.32
CA THR A 155 22.73 4.58 -26.76
C THR A 155 21.45 4.99 -27.49
N THR A 156 20.28 4.54 -27.05
CA THR A 156 18.99 4.94 -27.64
C THR A 156 18.55 6.33 -27.14
N ARG A 157 18.92 6.72 -25.91
CA ARG A 157 18.58 8.03 -25.33
C ARG A 157 19.35 9.20 -25.97
N LEU A 158 20.57 8.95 -26.47
CA LEU A 158 21.37 9.93 -27.22
C LEU A 158 20.87 10.18 -28.66
N LEU A 159 20.09 9.24 -29.22
CA LEU A 159 19.55 9.33 -30.58
C LEU A 159 18.16 10.02 -30.65
N ILE A 160 17.47 10.17 -29.50
CA ILE A 160 16.13 10.76 -29.41
C ILE A 160 16.15 12.18 -28.80
N CYS A 161 17.27 12.59 -28.20
CA CYS A 161 17.47 13.96 -27.66
C CYS A 161 18.36 14.85 -28.54
N GLY A 162 18.54 14.50 -29.82
CA GLY A 162 19.17 15.35 -30.85
C GLY A 162 18.14 15.99 -31.75
#